data_AF-A0A2W6YYU5-F1
#
_entry.id   AF-A0A2W6YYU5-F1
#
_cell.length_a   1.000
_cell.length_b   1.000
_cell.length_c   1.000
_cell.angle_alpha   90.00
_cell.angle_beta   90.00
_cell.angle_gamma   90.00
#
_symmetry.space_group_name_H-M   'P 1'
#
loop_
_entity.id
_entity.type
_entity.pdbx_description
1 polymer ?
#
loop_
_entity_poly.entity_id
_entity_poly.type
_entity_poly.pdbx_seq_one_letter_code
_entity_poly.pdbx_strand_id
1 'polypeptide(L)'
;MPVTDTIATDNLEEILASLSIKLEPEEVVNQLPLTKALEKLLAATQSEGLSEISHFLQQELEGYSGQPPAYRYVNLSYFDAGGQFIEGLRQYSSYPVGTGLRQYSSYPVGTGLRKLELHLKNGLTLLLPQQIFNFLSQVSGKEVVSGHISPLEINILLENIRREVIHQVSVITTKT
;
A
#
# COMPACT_ATOMS: atom_id res chain seq x y z
N MET A 1 27.20 -27.34 -26.26
CA MET A 1 27.04 -25.88 -26.29
C MET A 1 26.10 -25.54 -25.15
N PRO A 2 26.49 -24.74 -24.15
CA PRO A 2 25.54 -24.22 -23.19
C PRO A 2 24.94 -22.94 -23.79
N VAL A 3 23.63 -22.95 -24.05
CA VAL A 3 22.85 -21.74 -24.37
C VAL A 3 21.58 -21.86 -23.57
N THR A 4 21.61 -21.34 -22.35
CA THR A 4 20.43 -21.05 -21.53
C THR A 4 20.96 -20.34 -20.30
N ASP A 5 20.89 -19.01 -20.29
CA ASP A 5 20.91 -18.18 -19.07
C ASP A 5 20.54 -16.72 -19.38
N THR A 6 20.47 -16.32 -20.66
CA THR A 6 20.28 -14.89 -21.05
C THR A 6 18.82 -14.46 -21.27
N ILE A 7 17.83 -15.37 -21.28
CA ILE A 7 16.45 -15.03 -21.67
C ILE A 7 15.57 -14.61 -20.47
N ALA A 8 15.91 -15.04 -19.25
CA ALA A 8 15.12 -14.72 -18.04
C ALA A 8 15.45 -13.33 -17.47
N THR A 9 16.72 -12.93 -17.51
CA THR A 9 17.21 -11.64 -16.98
C THR A 9 16.64 -10.44 -17.73
N ASP A 10 16.55 -10.52 -19.06
CA ASP A 10 16.05 -9.43 -19.90
C ASP A 10 14.57 -9.11 -19.62
N ASN A 11 13.76 -10.12 -19.28
CA ASN A 11 12.34 -9.94 -18.94
C ASN A 11 12.16 -9.29 -17.56
N LEU A 12 13.01 -9.63 -16.60
CA LEU A 12 12.91 -9.08 -15.24
C LEU A 12 13.36 -7.61 -15.19
N GLU A 13 14.42 -7.25 -15.91
CA GLU A 13 14.86 -5.85 -16.03
C GLU A 13 13.79 -4.98 -16.71
N GLU A 14 13.11 -5.49 -17.73
CA GLU A 14 12.00 -4.79 -18.38
C GLU A 14 10.79 -4.61 -17.43
N ILE A 15 10.47 -5.63 -16.63
CA ILE A 15 9.42 -5.54 -15.60
C ILE A 15 9.81 -4.51 -14.53
N LEU A 16 11.06 -4.49 -14.06
CA LEU A 16 11.55 -3.50 -13.09
C LEU A 16 11.57 -2.08 -13.66
N ALA A 17 11.90 -1.93 -14.94
CA ALA A 17 11.79 -0.65 -15.64
C ALA A 17 10.34 -0.18 -15.71
N SER A 18 9.38 -1.07 -15.99
CA SER A 18 7.95 -0.75 -15.99
C SER A 18 7.43 -0.36 -14.60
N LEU A 19 7.96 -0.98 -13.55
CA LEU A 19 7.72 -0.61 -12.15
C LEU A 19 8.31 0.74 -11.78
N SER A 20 9.22 1.30 -12.56
CA SER A 20 9.84 2.60 -12.29
C SER A 20 9.14 3.76 -13.00
N ILE A 21 8.19 3.47 -13.91
CA ILE A 21 7.44 4.49 -14.64
C ILE A 21 6.44 5.16 -13.67
N LYS A 22 6.65 6.45 -13.42
CA LYS A 22 5.71 7.28 -12.70
C LYS A 22 4.66 7.79 -13.69
N LEU A 23 3.44 7.28 -13.59
CA LEU A 23 2.31 7.71 -14.42
C LEU A 23 1.61 8.90 -13.75
N GLU A 24 1.11 9.83 -14.56
CA GLU A 24 0.32 10.96 -14.09
C GLU A 24 -1.02 10.47 -13.49
N PRO A 25 -1.57 11.12 -12.45
CA PRO A 25 -2.72 10.62 -11.68
C PRO A 25 -3.96 10.30 -12.54
N GLU A 26 -4.14 11.01 -13.66
CA GLU A 26 -5.26 10.84 -14.59
C GLU A 26 -5.15 9.55 -15.43
N GLU A 27 -3.94 9.04 -15.64
CA GLU A 27 -3.67 7.82 -16.42
C GLU A 27 -3.68 6.56 -15.55
N VAL A 28 -3.40 6.69 -14.25
CA VAL A 28 -3.27 5.56 -13.30
C VAL A 28 -4.61 4.83 -13.07
N VAL A 29 -5.72 5.57 -12.98
CA VAL A 29 -7.05 5.00 -12.65
C VAL A 29 -7.56 4.04 -13.73
N ASN A 30 -7.25 4.31 -15.01
CA ASN A 30 -7.71 3.46 -16.12
C ASN A 30 -6.74 2.32 -16.44
N GLN A 31 -5.47 2.44 -16.05
CA GLN A 31 -4.44 1.50 -16.47
C GLN A 31 -4.02 0.51 -15.39
N LEU A 32 -4.30 0.77 -14.11
CA LEU A 32 -3.86 -0.05 -12.96
C LEU A 32 -2.39 -0.49 -13.11
N PRO A 33 -1.48 0.46 -13.36
CA PRO A 33 -0.15 0.16 -13.85
C PRO A 33 0.67 -0.66 -12.86
N LEU A 34 0.50 -0.43 -11.56
CA LEU A 34 1.24 -1.17 -10.54
C LEU A 34 0.66 -2.57 -10.35
N THR A 35 -0.67 -2.74 -10.41
CA THR A 35 -1.29 -4.09 -10.42
C THR A 35 -0.74 -4.93 -11.57
N LYS A 36 -0.79 -4.41 -12.80
CA LYS A 36 -0.36 -5.17 -13.98
C LYS A 36 1.13 -5.52 -13.94
N ALA A 37 1.97 -4.61 -13.45
CA ALA A 37 3.40 -4.88 -13.31
C ALA A 37 3.68 -5.97 -12.26
N LEU A 38 3.01 -5.92 -11.11
CA LEU A 38 3.12 -6.96 -10.08
C LEU A 38 2.57 -8.31 -10.55
N GLU A 39 1.50 -8.33 -11.33
CA GLU A 39 0.95 -9.58 -11.91
C GLU A 39 1.93 -10.25 -12.88
N LYS A 40 2.60 -9.46 -13.73
CA LYS A 40 3.67 -9.98 -14.60
C LYS A 40 4.85 -10.50 -13.80
N LEU A 41 5.28 -9.77 -12.77
CA LEU A 41 6.37 -10.18 -11.89
C LEU A 41 6.03 -11.46 -11.12
N LEU A 42 4.78 -11.60 -10.65
CA LEU A 42 4.30 -12.81 -9.99
C LEU A 42 4.37 -14.02 -10.94
N ALA A 43 3.93 -13.86 -12.19
CA ALA A 43 4.00 -14.94 -13.17
C ALA A 43 5.46 -15.37 -13.45
N ALA A 44 6.38 -14.41 -13.57
CA ALA A 44 7.80 -14.69 -13.78
C ALA A 44 8.41 -15.44 -12.57
N THR A 45 8.21 -14.91 -11.37
CA THR A 45 8.78 -15.49 -10.13
C THR A 45 8.23 -16.88 -9.80
N GLN A 46 6.97 -17.15 -10.13
CA GLN A 46 6.39 -18.49 -10.03
C GLN A 46 7.04 -19.48 -11.01
N SER A 47 7.32 -19.04 -12.24
CA SER A 47 7.97 -19.89 -13.25
C SER A 47 9.42 -20.24 -12.91
N GLU A 48 10.10 -19.38 -12.16
CA GLU A 48 11.48 -19.57 -11.68
C GLU A 48 11.56 -20.31 -10.33
N GLY A 49 10.42 -20.65 -9.72
CA GLY A 49 10.39 -21.35 -8.42
C GLY A 49 10.73 -20.47 -7.22
N LEU A 50 10.69 -19.15 -7.36
CA LEU A 50 10.97 -18.17 -6.30
C LEU A 50 9.77 -18.00 -5.37
N SER A 51 9.52 -19.03 -4.56
CA SER A 51 8.31 -19.16 -3.73
C SER A 51 8.13 -18.04 -2.70
N GLU A 52 9.23 -17.54 -2.09
CA GLU A 52 9.17 -16.45 -1.11
C GLU A 52 8.69 -15.13 -1.74
N ILE A 53 9.27 -14.73 -2.88
CA ILE A 53 8.82 -13.54 -3.62
C ILE A 53 7.39 -13.73 -4.11
N SER A 54 7.08 -14.90 -4.66
CA SER A 54 5.74 -15.18 -5.19
C SER A 54 4.67 -15.01 -4.12
N HIS A 55 4.95 -15.50 -2.90
CA HIS A 55 4.05 -15.32 -1.75
C HIS A 55 3.91 -13.85 -1.36
N PHE A 56 5.03 -13.13 -1.26
CA PHE A 56 5.04 -11.70 -0.97
C PHE A 56 4.22 -10.89 -1.98
N LEU A 57 4.44 -11.09 -3.29
CA LEU A 57 3.72 -10.40 -4.36
C LEU A 57 2.23 -10.71 -4.33
N GLN A 58 1.86 -11.96 -3.99
CA GLN A 58 0.46 -12.34 -3.85
C GLN A 58 -0.21 -11.59 -2.68
N GLN A 59 0.48 -11.44 -1.55
CA GLN A 59 -0.03 -10.63 -0.43
C GLN A 59 -0.16 -9.15 -0.80
N GLU A 60 0.79 -8.61 -1.56
CA GLU A 60 0.72 -7.23 -2.03
C GLU A 60 -0.52 -6.99 -2.93
N LEU A 61 -0.79 -7.91 -3.85
CA LEU A 61 -1.91 -7.85 -4.80
C LEU A 61 -3.28 -8.07 -4.15
N GLU A 62 -3.42 -9.13 -3.35
CA GLU A 62 -4.69 -9.61 -2.79
C GLU A 62 -5.02 -8.93 -1.46
N GLY A 63 -3.99 -8.60 -0.67
CA GLY A 63 -4.08 -8.06 0.67
C GLY A 63 -3.59 -9.02 1.75
N TYR A 64 -3.57 -8.50 2.98
CA TYR A 64 -3.02 -9.17 4.15
C TYR A 64 -4.13 -9.72 5.05
N SER A 65 -4.04 -10.99 5.40
CA SER A 65 -4.91 -11.63 6.42
C SER A 65 -4.44 -11.39 7.85
N GLY A 66 -3.18 -11.00 8.03
CA GLY A 66 -2.55 -10.68 9.31
C GLY A 66 -2.08 -9.23 9.37
N GLN A 67 -1.08 -8.96 10.21
CA GLN A 67 -0.48 -7.64 10.33
C GLN A 67 0.28 -7.29 9.05
N PRO A 68 -0.08 -6.20 8.34
CA PRO A 68 0.65 -5.80 7.16
C PRO A 68 2.03 -5.23 7.55
N PRO A 69 2.99 -5.21 6.60
CA PRO A 69 4.31 -4.62 6.81
C PRO A 69 4.28 -3.15 7.24
N ALA A 70 5.35 -2.69 7.88
CA ALA A 70 5.43 -1.34 8.44
C ALA A 70 5.25 -0.22 7.40
N TYR A 71 5.65 -0.43 6.15
CA TYR A 71 5.46 0.56 5.07
C TYR A 71 4.00 0.72 4.63
N ARG A 72 3.08 -0.14 5.10
CA ARG A 72 1.64 -0.10 4.81
C ARG A 72 0.81 0.69 5.83
N TYR A 73 1.47 1.42 6.72
CA TYR A 73 0.80 2.25 7.71
C TYR A 73 0.60 3.64 7.12
N VAL A 74 -0.65 4.11 7.14
CA VAL A 74 -1.04 5.40 6.54
C VAL A 74 -1.68 6.31 7.57
N ASN A 75 -1.69 7.60 7.23
CA ASN A 75 -2.39 8.62 8.02
C ASN A 75 -3.88 8.61 7.71
N LEU A 76 -4.70 8.82 8.74
CA LEU A 76 -6.16 8.92 8.61
C LEU A 76 -6.65 10.34 8.89
N SER A 77 -7.53 10.83 8.04
CA SER A 77 -8.35 12.00 8.32
C SER A 77 -9.69 11.57 8.92
N TYR A 78 -10.17 12.30 9.92
CA TYR A 78 -11.42 11.97 10.61
C TYR A 78 -12.51 13.00 10.33
N PHE A 79 -13.72 12.51 10.14
CA PHE A 79 -14.87 13.32 9.73
C PHE A 79 -16.09 13.08 10.62
N ASP A 80 -16.87 14.14 10.82
CA ASP A 80 -18.15 14.08 11.51
C ASP A 80 -19.31 13.67 10.60
N ALA A 81 -20.52 13.55 11.16
CA ALA A 81 -21.73 13.18 10.43
C ALA A 81 -22.09 14.16 9.29
N GLY A 82 -21.60 15.40 9.33
CA GLY A 82 -21.77 16.40 8.29
C GLY A 82 -20.69 16.33 7.20
N GLY A 83 -19.75 15.39 7.29
CA GLY A 83 -18.60 15.30 6.38
C GLY A 83 -17.56 16.39 6.61
N GLN A 84 -17.57 17.06 7.76
CA GLN A 84 -16.56 18.07 8.09
C GLN A 84 -15.33 17.41 8.70
N PHE A 85 -14.16 17.87 8.28
CA PHE A 85 -12.90 17.45 8.85
C PHE A 85 -12.78 17.90 10.32
N ILE A 86 -12.32 17.01 11.20
CA ILE A 86 -12.19 17.30 12.63
C ILE A 86 -10.74 17.66 12.94
N GLU A 87 -10.41 18.96 12.88
CA GLU A 87 -9.05 19.48 13.10
C GLU A 87 -8.43 19.05 14.44
N GLY A 88 -9.25 18.96 15.50
CA GLY A 88 -8.83 18.53 16.83
C GLY A 88 -8.28 17.10 16.90
N LEU A 89 -8.42 16.31 15.83
CA LEU A 89 -7.90 14.95 15.74
C LEU A 89 -6.60 14.84 14.92
N ARG A 90 -5.99 15.95 14.48
CA ARG A 90 -4.75 15.93 13.67
C ARG A 90 -3.57 15.22 14.37
N GLN A 91 -3.51 15.25 15.70
CA GLN A 91 -2.48 14.51 16.46
C GLN A 91 -2.67 12.97 16.42
N TYR A 92 -3.88 12.51 16.10
CA TYR A 92 -4.21 11.11 15.89
C TYR A 92 -4.23 10.73 14.41
N SER A 93 -4.01 11.71 13.50
CA SER A 93 -3.87 11.46 12.07
C SER A 93 -2.43 11.16 11.68
N SER A 94 -1.43 11.62 12.44
CA SER A 94 -0.01 11.54 12.05
C SER A 94 0.93 11.63 13.26
N TYR A 95 1.66 10.56 13.58
CA TYR A 95 2.90 10.69 14.37
C TYR A 95 3.85 9.50 14.10
N PRO A 96 5.17 9.76 13.89
CA PRO A 96 6.15 8.71 13.66
C PRO A 96 6.53 7.96 14.94
N VAL A 97 6.96 6.71 14.72
CA VAL A 97 7.57 5.79 15.68
C VAL A 97 8.60 6.52 16.56
N GLY A 98 8.30 6.68 17.86
CA GLY A 98 9.24 7.41 18.72
C GLY A 98 8.95 7.52 20.22
N THR A 99 7.77 7.19 20.74
CA THR A 99 7.51 7.15 22.20
C THR A 99 6.32 6.21 22.47
N GLY A 100 6.23 5.61 23.65
CA GLY A 100 5.39 4.44 24.00
C GLY A 100 3.85 4.58 23.93
N LEU A 101 3.32 5.46 23.09
CA LEU A 101 1.89 5.59 22.77
C LEU A 101 1.66 5.18 21.29
N ARG A 102 2.03 3.95 20.94
CA ARG A 102 2.27 3.51 19.55
C ARG A 102 1.04 3.08 18.74
N GLN A 103 -0.19 3.13 19.25
CA GLN A 103 -1.28 2.33 18.67
C GLN A 103 -2.37 3.06 17.86
N TYR A 104 -2.38 4.40 17.79
CA TYR A 104 -3.54 5.10 17.19
C TYR A 104 -3.21 6.15 16.13
N SER A 105 -1.94 6.36 15.79
CA SER A 105 -1.52 7.46 14.90
C SER A 105 -1.27 7.05 13.44
N SER A 106 -1.30 5.75 13.14
CA SER A 106 -1.19 5.24 11.77
C SER A 106 -2.00 3.96 11.63
N TYR A 107 -2.76 3.86 10.55
CA TYR A 107 -3.68 2.75 10.33
C TYR A 107 -3.04 1.70 9.42
N PRO A 108 -2.99 0.42 9.83
CA PRO A 108 -2.47 -0.65 8.99
C PRO A 108 -3.41 -0.92 7.81
N VAL A 109 -2.94 -0.73 6.58
CA VAL A 109 -3.72 -1.01 5.38
C VAL A 109 -3.49 -2.44 4.91
N GLY A 110 -4.40 -3.34 5.31
CA GLY A 110 -4.42 -4.72 4.82
C GLY A 110 -5.00 -4.89 3.41
N THR A 111 -5.64 -3.86 2.86
CA THR A 111 -6.28 -3.90 1.54
C THR A 111 -5.26 -4.12 0.43
N GLY A 112 -5.50 -5.12 -0.43
CA GLY A 112 -4.64 -5.43 -1.58
C GLY A 112 -4.56 -4.30 -2.62
N LEU A 113 -3.47 -4.29 -3.38
CA LEU A 113 -3.16 -3.26 -4.38
C LEU A 113 -4.28 -3.07 -5.40
N ARG A 114 -4.90 -4.18 -5.85
CA ARG A 114 -6.02 -4.16 -6.80
C ARG A 114 -7.17 -3.28 -6.35
N LYS A 115 -7.45 -3.24 -5.04
CA LYS A 115 -8.50 -2.40 -4.46
C LYS A 115 -7.98 -1.00 -4.20
N LEU A 116 -6.74 -0.85 -3.75
CA LEU A 116 -6.14 0.47 -3.46
C LEU A 116 -6.10 1.38 -4.69
N GLU A 117 -5.70 0.87 -5.86
CA GLU A 117 -5.62 1.67 -7.09
C GLU A 117 -6.99 2.20 -7.54
N LEU A 118 -8.09 1.48 -7.25
CA LEU A 118 -9.45 1.96 -7.52
C LEU A 118 -9.84 3.18 -6.68
N HIS A 119 -9.17 3.38 -5.55
CA HIS A 119 -9.44 4.47 -4.62
C HIS A 119 -8.52 5.69 -4.82
N LEU A 120 -7.64 5.67 -5.84
CA LEU A 120 -6.68 6.75 -6.07
C LEU A 120 -7.30 8.13 -6.27
N LYS A 121 -8.48 8.21 -6.88
CA LYS A 121 -9.13 9.50 -7.15
C LYS A 121 -9.88 10.05 -5.94
N ASN A 122 -10.58 9.17 -5.22
CA ASN A 122 -11.57 9.58 -4.22
C ASN A 122 -11.13 9.29 -2.78
N GLY A 123 -9.98 8.65 -2.59
CA GLY A 123 -9.58 8.15 -1.29
C GLY A 123 -10.35 6.89 -0.88
N LEU A 124 -10.04 6.40 0.31
CA LEU A 124 -10.64 5.20 0.89
C LEU A 124 -11.22 5.53 2.27
N THR A 125 -12.54 5.48 2.38
CA THR A 125 -13.22 5.60 3.67
C THR A 125 -13.22 4.25 4.38
N LEU A 126 -12.80 4.26 5.64
CA LEU A 126 -12.68 3.09 6.49
C LEU A 126 -13.78 3.08 7.55
N LEU A 127 -14.35 1.90 7.74
CA LEU A 127 -15.16 1.59 8.91
C LEU A 127 -14.23 1.07 10.01
N LEU A 128 -13.88 1.96 10.94
CA LEU A 128 -13.08 1.59 12.09
C LEU A 128 -13.95 0.90 13.16
N PRO A 129 -13.37 0.09 14.04
CA PRO A 129 -14.10 -0.43 15.20
C PRO A 129 -14.79 0.68 15.99
N GLN A 130 -16.02 0.43 16.44
CA GLN A 130 -16.83 1.43 17.14
C GLN A 130 -16.12 2.00 18.38
N GLN A 131 -15.30 1.21 19.06
CA GLN A 131 -14.52 1.66 20.21
C GLN A 131 -13.57 2.81 19.86
N ILE A 132 -12.98 2.79 18.64
CA ILE A 132 -12.11 3.85 18.16
C ILE A 132 -12.93 5.12 17.91
N PHE A 133 -14.08 5.02 17.23
CA PHE A 133 -14.94 6.18 17.00
C PHE A 133 -15.45 6.80 18.30
N ASN A 134 -15.83 5.98 19.28
CA ASN A 134 -16.26 6.46 20.60
C ASN A 134 -15.13 7.23 21.31
N PHE A 135 -13.91 6.68 21.30
CA PHE A 135 -12.75 7.35 21.88
C PHE A 135 -12.45 8.68 21.18
N LEU A 136 -12.35 8.67 19.85
CA LEU A 136 -12.09 9.88 19.06
C LEU A 136 -13.18 10.94 19.25
N SER A 137 -14.43 10.51 19.42
CA SER A 137 -15.55 11.42 19.68
C SER A 137 -15.47 12.07 21.06
N GLN A 138 -15.08 11.30 22.07
CA GLN A 138 -14.88 11.81 23.44
C GLN A 138 -13.75 12.84 23.49
N VAL A 139 -12.61 12.56 22.86
CA VAL A 139 -11.44 13.46 22.93
C VAL A 139 -11.60 14.71 22.06
N SER A 140 -12.39 14.65 20.98
CA SER A 140 -12.64 15.81 20.12
C SER A 140 -13.86 16.64 20.53
N GLY A 141 -14.74 16.09 21.37
CA GLY A 141 -16.02 16.71 21.72
C GLY A 141 -17.00 16.77 20.53
N LYS A 142 -16.74 16.05 19.45
CA LYS A 142 -17.57 15.96 18.24
C LYS A 142 -17.82 14.50 17.90
N GLU A 143 -18.98 14.18 17.33
CA GLU A 143 -19.24 12.82 16.85
C GLU A 143 -18.35 12.51 15.63
N VAL A 144 -17.53 11.47 15.75
CA VAL A 144 -16.66 10.96 14.68
C VAL A 144 -17.33 9.74 14.07
N VAL A 145 -17.59 9.78 12.75
CA VAL A 145 -18.33 8.72 12.07
C VAL A 145 -17.51 7.97 11.04
N SER A 146 -16.38 8.54 10.60
CA SER A 146 -15.52 7.89 9.61
C SER A 146 -14.05 8.29 9.73
N GLY A 147 -13.19 7.34 9.37
CA GLY A 147 -11.79 7.57 9.06
C GLY A 147 -11.59 7.48 7.55
N HIS A 148 -10.71 8.29 6.99
CA HIS A 148 -10.52 8.40 5.55
C HIS A 148 -9.05 8.50 5.20
N ILE A 149 -8.61 7.65 4.28
CA ILE A 149 -7.30 7.71 3.66
C ILE A 149 -7.43 8.61 2.43
N SER A 150 -6.70 9.73 2.41
CA SER A 150 -6.74 10.67 1.29
C SER A 150 -6.13 10.06 0.01
N PRO A 151 -6.50 10.57 -1.17
CA PRO A 151 -5.81 10.27 -2.43
C PRO A 151 -4.28 10.40 -2.35
N LEU A 152 -3.79 11.42 -1.63
CA LEU A 152 -2.35 11.63 -1.43
C LEU A 152 -1.73 10.47 -0.66
N GLU A 153 -2.36 10.00 0.40
CA GLU A 153 -1.83 8.89 1.19
C GLU A 153 -1.91 7.54 0.48
N ILE A 154 -2.93 7.34 -0.37
CA ILE A 154 -2.94 6.16 -1.24
C ILE A 154 -1.77 6.21 -2.21
N ASN A 155 -1.48 7.37 -2.83
CA ASN A 155 -0.31 7.50 -3.70
C ASN A 155 1.01 7.25 -2.97
N ILE A 156 1.18 7.79 -1.76
CA ILE A 156 2.37 7.53 -0.94
C ILE A 156 2.49 6.03 -0.63
N LEU A 157 1.39 5.36 -0.29
CA LEU A 157 1.36 3.93 -0.05
C LEU A 157 1.77 3.12 -1.29
N LEU A 158 1.24 3.44 -2.47
CA LEU A 158 1.62 2.75 -3.71
C LEU A 158 3.10 2.94 -4.04
N GLU A 159 3.66 4.13 -3.81
CA GLU A 159 5.08 4.38 -4.00
C GLU A 159 5.96 3.61 -2.99
N ASN A 160 5.51 3.47 -1.74
CA ASN A 160 6.19 2.63 -0.76
C ASN A 160 6.19 1.16 -1.18
N ILE A 161 5.05 0.65 -1.66
CA ILE A 161 4.91 -0.71 -2.19
C ILE A 161 5.85 -0.91 -3.38
N ARG A 162 5.87 0.03 -4.34
CA ARG A 162 6.76 0.00 -5.50
C ARG A 162 8.22 -0.14 -5.08
N ARG A 163 8.67 0.70 -4.14
CA ARG A 163 10.05 0.68 -3.62
C ARG A 163 10.39 -0.64 -2.94
N GLU A 164 9.48 -1.16 -2.13
CA GLU A 164 9.71 -2.42 -1.42
C GLU A 164 9.78 -3.61 -2.39
N VAL A 165 8.86 -3.67 -3.37
CA VAL A 165 8.90 -4.72 -4.40
C VAL A 165 10.23 -4.71 -5.15
N ILE A 166 10.68 -3.53 -5.59
CA ILE A 166 11.98 -3.39 -6.26
C ILE A 166 13.11 -3.86 -5.34
N HIS A 167 13.09 -3.48 -4.06
CA HIS A 167 14.10 -3.89 -3.09
C HIS A 167 14.15 -5.42 -2.94
N GLN A 168 13.00 -6.07 -2.69
CA GLN A 168 12.91 -7.51 -2.47
C GLN A 168 13.38 -8.30 -3.70
N VAL A 169 12.97 -7.89 -4.89
CA VAL A 169 13.43 -8.50 -6.14
C VAL A 169 14.94 -8.33 -6.32
N SER A 170 15.47 -7.12 -6.09
CA SER A 170 16.91 -6.81 -6.28
C SER A 170 17.81 -7.60 -5.33
N VAL A 171 17.37 -7.82 -4.08
CA VAL A 171 18.11 -8.61 -3.08
C VAL A 171 18.25 -10.07 -3.51
N ILE A 172 17.30 -10.58 -4.30
CA ILE A 172 17.27 -11.98 -4.71
C ILE A 172 18.03 -12.19 -6.01
N THR A 173 17.91 -11.27 -6.98
CA THR A 173 18.70 -11.32 -8.22
C THR A 173 20.19 -11.14 -8.00
N THR A 174 20.62 -10.49 -6.91
CA THR A 174 22.04 -10.37 -6.55
C THR A 174 22.59 -11.57 -5.76
N LYS A 175 21.74 -12.50 -5.32
CA LYS A 175 22.13 -13.71 -4.59
C LYS A 175 22.25 -14.96 -5.46
N THR A 176 21.63 -14.95 -6.64
CA THR A 176 21.81 -15.94 -7.72
C THR A 176 23.03 -15.64 -8.55
#